data_AF-A0A0S8AH62-F1
#
_entry.id   AF-A0A0S8AH62-F1
#
_cell.length_a   1.000
_cell.length_b   1.000
_cell.length_c   1.000
_cell.angle_alpha   90.00
_cell.angle_beta   90.00
_cell.angle_gamma   90.00
#
_symmetry.space_group_name_H-M   'P 1'
#
loop_
_entity.id
_entity.type
_entity.pdbx_description
1 polymer ?
#
loop_
_entity_poly.entity_id
_entity_poly.type
_entity_poly.pdbx_seq_one_letter_code
_entity_poly.pdbx_strand_id
1 'polypeptide(L)' 'IDSGYDKAFWTIFDSHVTTLITAVVLFQFGTGPIKGFAVTLGWGVFINLFTALIGTKTIFDLITSKREVKSLSI' A
#
# COMPACT_ATOMS: atom_id res chain seq x y z
N ILE A 1 -10.48 1.35 20.22
CA ILE A 1 -9.67 0.41 19.40
C ILE A 1 -9.63 0.90 17.95
N ASP A 2 -10.70 1.53 17.48
CA ASP A 2 -10.81 2.09 16.12
C ASP A 2 -9.86 3.27 15.82
N SER A 3 -9.62 4.18 16.78
CA SER A 3 -8.75 5.35 16.56
C SER A 3 -7.27 5.03 16.35
N GLY A 4 -6.80 3.89 16.88
CA GLY A 4 -5.42 3.42 16.69
C GLY A 4 -5.22 2.77 15.33
N TYR A 5 -6.26 2.07 14.83
CA TYR A 5 -6.25 1.40 13.54
C TYR A 5 -6.22 2.42 12.38
N ASP A 6 -7.03 3.49 12.47
CA ASP A 6 -7.02 4.58 11.48
C ASP A 6 -5.68 5.31 11.45
N LYS A 7 -5.09 5.58 12.62
CA LYS A 7 -3.76 6.19 12.69
C LYS A 7 -2.69 5.28 12.12
N ALA A 8 -2.73 3.98 12.43
CA ALA A 8 -1.79 3.02 11.87
C ALA A 8 -1.90 2.93 10.34
N PHE A 9 -3.13 2.92 9.80
CA PHE A 9 -3.36 2.94 8.36
C PHE A 9 -2.77 4.20 7.70
N TRP A 10 -2.99 5.37 8.31
CA TRP A 10 -2.41 6.64 7.84
C TRP A 10 -0.88 6.63 7.87
N THR A 11 -0.27 6.11 8.95
CA THR A 11 1.18 6.00 9.07
C THR A 11 1.78 5.08 7.99
N ILE A 12 1.11 3.98 7.68
CA ILE A 12 1.54 3.05 6.62
C ILE A 12 1.47 3.75 5.26
N PHE A 13 0.38 4.45 4.99
CA PHE A 13 0.21 5.20 3.74
C PHE A 13 1.28 6.28 3.58
N ASP A 14 1.52 7.08 4.62
CA ASP A 14 2.54 8.14 4.62
C ASP A 14 3.96 7.58 4.42
N SER A 15 4.26 6.41 5.00
CA SER A 15 5.55 5.72 4.79
C SER A 15 5.76 5.32 3.32
N HIS A 16 4.71 4.94 2.59
CA HIS A 16 4.82 4.62 1.17
C HIS A 16 4.97 5.90 0.31
N VAL A 17 4.26 6.98 0.68
CA VAL A 17 4.39 8.29 0.01
C VAL A 17 5.80 8.87 0.18
N THR A 18 6.36 8.85 1.38
CA THR A 18 7.75 9.29 1.63
C THR A 18 8.77 8.44 0.86
N THR A 19 8.50 7.15 0.67
CA THR A 19 9.35 6.29 -0.18
C THR A 19 9.27 6.69 -1.66
N LEU A 20 8.09 7.04 -2.18
CA LEU A 20 7.93 7.58 -3.54
C LEU A 20 8.69 8.91 -3.71
N ILE A 21 8.63 9.80 -2.72
CA ILE A 21 9.40 11.05 -2.72
C ILE A 21 10.90 10.73 -2.79
N THR A 22 11.37 9.75 -2.01
CA THR A 22 12.76 9.30 -2.04
C THR A 22 13.15 8.78 -3.42
N ALA A 23 12.29 7.99 -4.08
CA ALA A 23 12.52 7.53 -5.44
C ALA A 23 12.63 8.68 -6.44
N VAL A 24 11.78 9.71 -6.34
CA VAL A 24 11.84 10.91 -7.19
C VAL A 24 13.15 11.68 -6.96
N VAL A 25 13.56 11.85 -5.71
CA VAL A 25 14.84 12.50 -5.36
C VAL A 25 16.02 11.71 -5.93
N LEU A 26 16.04 10.39 -5.76
CA LEU A 26 17.08 9.51 -6.31
C LEU A 26 17.07 9.52 -7.85
N PHE A 27 15.92 9.69 -8.49
CA PHE A 27 15.84 9.81 -9.95
C PHE A 27 16.40 11.15 -10.42
N GLN A 28 16.10 12.25 -9.72
CA GLN A 28 16.55 13.60 -10.10
C GLN A 28 18.06 13.80 -9.85
N PHE A 29 18.56 13.33 -8.71
CA PHE A 29 19.95 13.55 -8.27
C PHE A 29 20.86 12.34 -8.48
N GLY A 30 20.33 11.17 -8.79
CA GLY A 30 21.11 9.95 -9.00
C GLY A 30 21.78 9.89 -10.37
N THR A 31 22.94 9.24 -10.42
CA THR A 31 23.72 9.01 -11.64
C THR A 31 23.68 7.54 -12.05
N GLY A 32 23.69 7.28 -13.36
CA GLY A 32 23.77 5.96 -14.00
C GLY A 32 22.98 4.84 -13.31
N PRO A 33 23.62 4.01 -12.46
CA PRO A 33 22.96 2.92 -11.74
C PRO A 33 21.86 3.37 -10.77
N ILE A 34 22.03 4.50 -10.09
CA ILE A 34 21.12 4.99 -9.04
C ILE A 34 19.78 5.42 -9.67
N LYS A 35 19.81 5.97 -10.88
CA LYS A 35 18.59 6.27 -11.66
C LYS A 35 17.79 5.01 -11.99
N GLY A 36 18.48 3.93 -12.39
CA GLY A 36 17.84 2.64 -12.65
C GLY A 36 17.21 2.05 -11.39
N PHE A 37 17.92 2.14 -10.26
CA PHE A 37 17.38 1.75 -8.96
C PHE A 37 16.14 2.57 -8.57
N ALA A 38 16.18 3.89 -8.75
CA ALA A 38 15.07 4.79 -8.44
C ALA A 38 13.80 4.46 -9.23
N VAL A 39 13.92 4.11 -10.51
CA VAL A 39 12.78 3.71 -11.35
C VAL A 39 12.16 2.41 -10.84
N THR A 40 12.98 1.40 -10.54
CA THR A 40 12.49 0.11 -10.01
C THR A 40 11.85 0.28 -8.64
N LEU A 41 12.45 1.08 -7.76
CA LEU A 41 11.90 1.40 -6.43
C LEU A 41 10.54 2.09 -6.56
N GLY A 42 10.43 3.11 -7.42
CA GLY A 42 9.18 3.83 -7.66
C GLY A 42 8.06 2.91 -8.16
N TRP A 43 8.35 2.08 -9.16
CA TRP A 43 7.38 1.10 -9.67
C TRP A 43 6.99 0.06 -8.62
N GLY A 44 7.95 -0.44 -7.83
CA GLY A 44 7.69 -1.40 -6.76
C GLY A 44 6.75 -0.83 -5.69
N VAL A 45 6.96 0.41 -5.26
CA VAL A 45 6.09 1.07 -4.28
C VAL A 45 4.71 1.35 -4.88
N PHE A 46 4.64 1.78 -6.14
CA PHE A 46 3.35 2.05 -6.79
C PHE A 46 2.48 0.80 -6.92
N ILE A 47 3.07 -0.32 -7.38
CA ILE A 47 2.38 -1.61 -7.48
C ILE A 47 1.96 -2.11 -6.10
N ASN A 48 2.81 -1.95 -5.08
CA ASN A 48 2.48 -2.29 -3.70
C ASN A 48 1.29 -1.47 -3.20
N LEU A 49 1.31 -0.15 -3.35
CA LEU A 49 0.24 0.76 -2.92
C LEU A 49 -1.10 0.39 -3.58
N PHE A 50 -1.06 0.13 -4.89
CA PHE A 50 -2.24 -0.30 -5.65
C PHE A 50 -2.78 -1.65 -5.15
N THR A 51 -1.89 -2.62 -4.95
CA THR A 51 -2.25 -3.94 -4.41
C THR A 51 -2.74 -3.86 -2.97
N ALA A 52 -2.21 -2.95 -2.15
CA ALA A 52 -2.69 -2.74 -0.80
C ALA A 52 -4.10 -2.13 -0.80
N LEU A 53 -4.35 -1.09 -1.60
CA LEU A 53 -5.67 -0.45 -1.68
C LEU A 53 -6.75 -1.40 -2.21
N ILE A 54 -6.47 -2.14 -3.28
CA ILE A 54 -7.42 -3.12 -3.85
C ILE A 54 -7.47 -4.39 -3.01
N GLY A 55 -6.32 -4.91 -2.60
CA GLY A 55 -6.18 -6.14 -1.84
C GLY A 55 -6.84 -6.04 -0.47
N THR A 56 -6.74 -4.90 0.22
CA THR A 56 -7.48 -4.71 1.48
C THR A 56 -8.98 -4.72 1.22
N LYS A 57 -9.50 -4.08 0.16
CA LYS A 57 -10.92 -4.19 -0.19
C LYS A 57 -11.33 -5.62 -0.54
N THR A 58 -10.57 -6.31 -1.37
CA THR A 58 -10.87 -7.69 -1.78
C THR A 58 -10.80 -8.67 -0.61
N ILE A 59 -9.80 -8.55 0.27
CA ILE A 59 -9.66 -9.39 1.46
C ILE A 59 -10.76 -9.06 2.47
N PHE A 60 -11.08 -7.78 2.67
CA PHE A 60 -12.16 -7.37 3.57
C PHE A 60 -13.52 -7.82 3.04
N ASP A 61 -13.78 -7.70 1.75
CA ASP A 61 -14.98 -8.24 1.09
C ASP A 61 -15.03 -9.76 1.17
N LEU A 62 -13.93 -10.47 0.95
CA LEU A 62 -13.86 -11.93 1.10
C LEU A 62 -14.10 -12.38 2.55
N ILE A 63 -13.55 -11.66 3.53
CA ILE A 63 -13.73 -11.96 4.96
C ILE A 63 -15.15 -11.61 5.41
N THR A 64 -15.71 -10.47 4.99
CA THR A 64 -17.06 -10.06 5.36
C THR A 64 -18.12 -10.89 4.63
N SER A 65 -17.91 -11.23 3.35
CA SER A 65 -18.75 -12.18 2.60
C SER A 65 -18.75 -13.57 3.24
N LYS A 66 -17.60 -14.06 3.72
CA LYS A 66 -17.53 -15.29 4.53
C LYS A 66 -18.25 -15.18 5.88
N ARG A 67 -18.43 -13.98 6.44
CA ARG A 67 -19.20 -13.75 7.68
C ARG A 67 -20.70 -13.65 7.44
N GLU A 68 -21.16 -13.04 6.36
CA GLU A 68 -22.60 -13.00 6.03
C GLU A 68 -23.17 -14.38 5.70
N VAL A 69 -22.40 -15.26 5.04
CA VAL A 69 -22.83 -16.65 4.77
C VAL A 69 -23.00 -17.47 6.06
N LYS A 70 -22.38 -17.07 7.17
CA LYS A 70 -22.54 -17.73 8.47
C LYS A 70 -23.75 -17.24 9.29
N SER A 71 -24.44 -16.17 8.86
CA SER A 71 -25.60 -15.60 9.56
C SER A 71 -26.94 -15.91 8.90
N LEU A 72 -26.98 -16.69 7.82
CA LEU A 72 -28.21 -17.09 7.13
C LEU A 72 -28.38 -18.62 7.08
N SER A 73 -28.09 -19.28 8.20
CA SER A 73 -28.59 -20.63 8.44
C SER A 73 -28.99 -20.75 9.90
N ILE A 74 -30.23 -20.31 10.17
CA ILE A 74 -31.28 -20.84 11.05
C ILE A 74 -32.27 -19.71 11.31
#